data_AF-A0A2V4ML29-F1
#
_entry.id   AF-A0A2V4ML29-F1
#
_cell.length_a   1.000
_cell.length_b   1.000
_cell.length_c   1.000
_cell.angle_alpha   90.00
_cell.angle_beta   90.00
_cell.angle_gamma   90.00
#
_symmetry.space_group_name_H-M   'P 1'
#
loop_
_entity.id
_entity.type
_entity.pdbx_description
1 polymer ?
#
loop_
_entity_poly.entity_id
_entity_poly.type
_entity_poly.pdbx_seq_one_letter_code
_entity_poly.pdbx_strand_id
1 'polypeptide(L)'
;MSQQFKELVQVTDALYQVELAKVQKIAAEEARLRQALADLDSQARDAMNAAQDDMMAVRALGADLLWRQWVGRARAALQMQLAQVLVRKNEAMVKLRRAFGKTTVAQDLLEQELHKVAKEREAKRIVTDLEQLAQ
;
A
#
# COMPACT_ATOMS: atom_id res chain seq x y z
N MET A 1 -14.10 17.89 -25.46
CA MET A 1 -12.91 18.09 -24.60
C MET A 1 -13.22 17.74 -23.15
N SER A 2 -14.15 18.43 -22.47
CA SER A 2 -14.53 18.11 -21.07
C SER A 2 -14.90 16.63 -20.80
N GLN A 3 -15.62 15.98 -21.73
CA GLN A 3 -15.96 14.56 -21.62
C GLN A 3 -14.73 13.64 -21.63
N GLN A 4 -13.73 13.95 -22.46
CA GLN A 4 -12.49 13.16 -22.53
C GLN A 4 -11.67 13.28 -21.24
N PHE A 5 -11.65 14.47 -20.61
CA PHE A 5 -10.99 14.64 -19.31
C PHE A 5 -11.72 13.89 -18.19
N LYS A 6 -13.06 13.82 -18.22
CA LYS A 6 -13.82 12.99 -17.27
C LYS A 6 -13.47 11.51 -17.40
N GLU A 7 -13.40 11.01 -18.63
CA GLU A 7 -13.00 9.62 -18.90
C GLU A 7 -11.55 9.36 -18.45
N LEU A 8 -10.64 10.31 -18.67
CA LEU A 8 -9.26 10.22 -18.19
C LEU A 8 -9.18 10.15 -16.66
N VAL A 9 -9.98 10.94 -15.95
CA VAL A 9 -10.08 10.89 -14.48
C VAL A 9 -10.58 9.51 -14.04
N GLN A 10 -11.63 8.99 -14.67
CA GLN A 10 -12.18 7.67 -14.32
C GLN A 10 -11.16 6.55 -14.49
N VAL A 11 -10.43 6.54 -15.62
CA VAL A 11 -9.43 5.51 -15.90
C VAL A 11 -8.23 5.61 -14.96
N THR A 12 -7.75 6.83 -14.68
CA THR A 12 -6.62 7.05 -13.78
C THR A 12 -6.97 6.72 -12.32
N ASP A 13 -8.18 7.06 -11.86
CA ASP A 13 -8.67 6.66 -10.55
C ASP A 13 -8.81 5.13 -10.44
N ALA A 14 -9.41 4.46 -11.43
CA ALA A 14 -9.48 3.01 -11.45
C ALA A 14 -8.09 2.34 -11.36
N LEU A 15 -7.10 2.88 -12.09
CA LEU A 15 -5.72 2.43 -11.99
C LEU A 15 -5.14 2.64 -10.59
N TYR A 16 -5.38 3.79 -9.97
CA TYR A 16 -4.96 4.09 -8.61
C TYR A 16 -5.56 3.09 -7.60
N GLN A 17 -6.87 2.80 -7.70
CA GLN A 17 -7.53 1.83 -6.82
C GLN A 17 -6.93 0.42 -6.96
N VAL A 18 -6.62 0.00 -8.19
CA VAL A 18 -5.99 -1.30 -8.44
C VAL A 18 -4.59 -1.37 -7.82
N GLU A 19 -3.77 -0.33 -7.97
CA GLU A 19 -2.45 -0.30 -7.34
C GLU A 19 -2.53 -0.21 -5.81
N LEU A 20 -3.54 0.47 -5.26
CA LEU A 20 -3.78 0.56 -3.83
C LEU A 20 -4.13 -0.82 -3.24
N ALA A 21 -5.03 -1.55 -3.89
CA ALA A 21 -5.40 -2.90 -3.48
C ALA A 21 -4.20 -3.86 -3.48
N LYS A 22 -3.29 -3.74 -4.46
CA LYS A 22 -2.04 -4.52 -4.51
C LYS A 22 -1.16 -4.24 -3.29
N VAL A 23 -0.96 -2.96 -2.96
CA VAL A 23 -0.16 -2.56 -1.78
C VAL A 23 -0.80 -3.07 -0.50
N GLN A 24 -2.12 -2.98 -0.35
CA GLN A 24 -2.84 -3.48 0.83
C GLN A 24 -2.65 -4.99 1.01
N LYS A 25 -2.73 -5.77 -0.08
CA LYS A 25 -2.47 -7.21 -0.04
C LYS A 25 -1.05 -7.53 0.45
N ILE A 26 -0.05 -6.80 -0.04
CA ILE A 26 1.36 -6.98 0.39
C ILE A 26 1.53 -6.56 1.86
N ALA A 27 0.86 -5.49 2.30
CA ALA A 27 0.90 -5.04 3.69
C ALA A 27 0.28 -6.07 4.65
N ALA A 28 -0.78 -6.76 4.23
CA ALA A 28 -1.36 -7.86 5.01
C ALA A 28 -0.39 -9.06 5.13
N GLU A 29 0.32 -9.40 4.04
CA GLU A 29 1.36 -10.43 4.07
C GLU A 29 2.52 -10.06 5.00
N GLU A 30 2.96 -8.80 4.96
CA GLU A 30 3.98 -8.26 5.87
C GLU A 30 3.55 -8.38 7.34
N ALA A 31 2.32 -7.97 7.65
CA ALA A 31 1.78 -8.05 9.00
C ALA A 31 1.76 -9.51 9.51
N ARG A 32 1.35 -10.46 8.66
CA ARG A 32 1.35 -11.88 8.99
C ARG A 32 2.76 -12.40 9.32
N LEU A 33 3.77 -12.02 8.54
CA LEU A 33 5.16 -12.45 8.78
C LEU A 33 5.74 -11.84 10.05
N ARG A 34 5.45 -10.56 10.32
CA ARG A 34 5.85 -9.89 11.57
C ARG A 34 5.21 -10.55 12.78
N GLN A 35 3.93 -10.92 12.69
CA GLN A 35 3.26 -11.66 13.77
C GLN A 35 3.91 -13.03 14.00
N ALA A 36 4.17 -13.79 12.93
CA ALA A 36 4.83 -15.10 13.04
C ALA A 36 6.24 -15.01 13.67
N LEU A 37 6.99 -13.94 13.39
CA LEU A 37 8.27 -13.67 14.05
C LEU A 37 8.09 -13.37 15.54
N ALA A 38 7.10 -12.54 15.90
CA ALA A 38 6.80 -12.22 17.29
C ALA A 38 6.38 -13.46 18.09
N ASP A 39 5.54 -14.31 17.50
CA ASP A 39 5.09 -15.57 18.10
C ASP A 39 6.26 -16.54 18.32
N LEU A 40 7.13 -16.70 17.31
CA LEU A 40 8.34 -17.52 17.42
C LEU A 40 9.26 -17.01 18.53
N ASP A 41 9.44 -15.69 18.62
CA ASP A 41 10.28 -15.06 19.63
C ASP A 41 9.68 -15.20 21.03
N SER A 42 8.35 -15.19 21.17
CA SER A 42 7.67 -15.45 22.45
C SER A 42 7.87 -16.89 22.88
N GLN A 43 7.57 -17.86 22.00
CA GLN A 43 7.72 -19.28 22.28
C GLN A 43 9.16 -19.66 22.65
N ALA A 44 10.15 -19.07 21.97
CA ALA A 44 11.55 -19.28 22.29
C ALA A 44 11.93 -18.75 23.68
N ARG A 45 11.36 -17.60 24.10
CA ARG A 45 11.57 -17.03 25.44
C ARG A 45 10.90 -17.86 26.52
N ASP A 46 9.65 -18.27 26.30
CA ASP A 46 8.88 -19.07 27.26
C ASP A 46 9.55 -20.43 27.50
N ALA A 47 10.02 -21.09 26.44
CA ALA A 47 10.76 -22.34 26.54
C ALA A 47 12.09 -22.19 27.32
N MET A 48 12.78 -21.06 27.17
CA MET A 48 14.01 -20.78 27.91
C MET A 48 13.76 -20.54 29.39
N ASN A 49 12.70 -19.82 29.74
CA ASN A 49 12.30 -19.57 31.13
C ASN A 49 11.88 -20.87 31.82
N ALA A 50 11.06 -21.70 31.17
CA ALA A 50 10.62 -22.98 31.72
C ALA A 50 11.79 -23.95 32.00
N ALA A 51 12.85 -23.90 31.19
CA ALA A 51 14.04 -24.73 31.39
C ALA A 51 14.93 -24.27 32.55
N GLN A 52 14.82 -23.01 33.00
CA GLN A 52 15.57 -22.49 34.15
C GLN A 52 14.99 -22.95 35.50
N ASP A 53 13.69 -23.26 35.54
CA ASP A 53 12.99 -23.65 36.77
C ASP A 53 13.13 -25.14 37.13
N ASP A 54 13.71 -25.98 36.26
CA ASP A 54 13.72 -27.44 36.42
C ASP A 54 15.13 -28.04 36.63
N MET A 55 15.32 -28.76 37.74
CA MET A 55 16.62 -29.27 38.23
C MET A 55 17.17 -30.50 37.47
N MET A 56 16.51 -30.92 36.38
CA MET A 56 16.84 -32.12 35.55
C MET A 56 17.64 -31.77 34.28
N ALA A 57 18.59 -30.83 34.40
CA ALA A 57 19.19 -30.10 33.28
C ALA A 57 20.06 -30.92 32.30
N VAL A 58 20.57 -32.11 32.65
CA VAL A 58 21.61 -32.80 31.85
C VAL A 58 21.06 -33.58 30.65
N ARG A 59 19.84 -34.15 30.72
CA ARG A 59 19.19 -34.81 29.56
C ARG A 59 18.53 -33.82 28.59
N ALA A 60 18.24 -32.61 29.06
CA ALA A 60 17.62 -31.56 28.26
C ALA A 60 18.58 -30.89 27.26
N LEU A 61 19.91 -30.94 27.51
CA LEU A 61 20.91 -30.21 26.71
C LEU A 61 20.94 -30.58 25.21
N GLY A 62 20.79 -31.87 24.88
CA GLY A 62 20.79 -32.31 23.48
C GLY A 62 19.52 -31.92 22.71
N ALA A 63 18.37 -31.99 23.38
CA ALA A 63 17.08 -31.55 22.84
C ALA A 63 17.01 -30.03 22.69
N ASP A 64 17.58 -29.28 23.64
CA ASP A 64 17.68 -27.81 23.63
C ASP A 64 18.56 -27.31 22.48
N LEU A 65 19.68 -27.98 22.16
CA LEU A 65 20.51 -27.60 21.03
C LEU A 65 19.78 -27.75 19.69
N LEU A 66 19.09 -28.88 19.46
CA LEU A 66 18.32 -29.11 18.24
C LEU A 66 17.15 -28.13 18.10
N TRP A 67 16.47 -27.84 19.21
CA TRP A 67 15.41 -26.84 19.27
C TRP A 67 15.93 -25.43 18.94
N ARG A 68 17.02 -24.99 19.57
CA ARG A 68 17.64 -23.68 19.28
C ARG A 68 18.08 -23.54 17.83
N GLN A 69 18.66 -24.59 17.24
CA GLN A 69 18.98 -24.59 15.82
C GLN A 69 17.74 -24.49 14.95
N TRP A 70 16.66 -25.19 15.30
CA TRP A 70 15.39 -25.09 14.58
C TRP A 70 14.81 -23.67 14.67
N VAL A 71 14.77 -23.06 15.86
CA VAL A 71 14.32 -21.66 16.05
C VAL A 71 15.16 -20.71 15.20
N GLY A 72 16.49 -20.88 15.19
CA GLY A 72 17.39 -20.08 14.36
C GLY A 72 17.08 -20.20 12.87
N ARG A 73 16.89 -21.42 12.36
CA ARG A 73 16.52 -21.66 10.96
C ARG A 73 15.14 -21.11 10.61
N ALA A 74 14.15 -21.29 11.50
CA ALA A 74 12.80 -20.78 11.32
C ALA A 74 12.78 -19.24 11.27
N ARG A 75 13.49 -18.59 12.18
CA ARG A 75 13.64 -17.12 12.20
C ARG A 75 14.31 -16.63 10.92
N ALA A 76 15.41 -17.25 10.49
CA ALA A 76 16.10 -16.87 9.26
C ALA A 76 15.20 -17.01 8.01
N ALA A 77 14.40 -18.08 7.93
CA ALA A 77 13.45 -18.29 6.85
C ALA A 77 12.34 -17.22 6.83
N LEU A 78 11.76 -16.90 7.99
CA LEU A 78 10.74 -15.85 8.12
C LEU A 78 11.30 -14.46 7.77
N GLN A 79 12.52 -14.14 8.22
CA GLN A 79 13.19 -12.87 7.89
C GLN A 79 13.49 -12.75 6.40
N MET A 80 13.90 -13.84 5.74
CA MET A 80 14.11 -13.86 4.29
C MET A 80 12.80 -13.59 3.54
N GLN A 81 11.70 -14.22 3.94
CA GLN A 81 10.37 -13.95 3.37
C GLN A 81 9.95 -12.49 3.59
N LEU A 82 10.19 -11.95 4.80
CA LEU A 82 9.88 -10.56 5.12
C LEU A 82 10.67 -9.59 4.24
N ALA A 83 11.97 -9.83 4.05
CA ALA A 83 12.80 -9.02 3.16
C ALA A 83 12.26 -9.01 1.72
N GLN A 84 11.85 -10.17 1.19
CA GLN A 84 11.24 -10.28 -0.14
C GLN A 84 9.90 -9.54 -0.22
N VAL A 85 9.05 -9.61 0.82
CA VAL A 85 7.82 -8.82 0.92
C VAL A 85 8.11 -7.33 0.89
N LEU A 86 9.11 -6.86 1.64
CA LEU A 86 9.48 -5.44 1.70
C LEU A 86 9.97 -4.92 0.35
N VAL A 87 10.76 -5.71 -0.39
CA VAL A 87 11.17 -5.37 -1.77
C VAL A 87 9.94 -5.22 -2.67
N ARG A 88 9.05 -6.22 -2.70
CA ARG A 88 7.81 -6.17 -3.49
C ARG A 88 6.91 -4.98 -3.09
N LYS A 89 6.82 -4.68 -1.79
CA LYS A 89 6.06 -3.53 -1.27
C LYS A 89 6.63 -2.22 -1.79
N ASN A 90 7.96 -2.05 -1.77
CA ASN A 90 8.61 -0.85 -2.28
C ASN A 90 8.33 -0.64 -3.77
N GLU A 91 8.43 -1.69 -4.58
CA GLU A 91 8.12 -1.64 -6.01
C GLU A 91 6.64 -1.27 -6.27
N ALA A 92 5.71 -1.89 -5.54
CA ALA A 92 4.29 -1.58 -5.63
C ALA A 92 3.99 -0.13 -5.19
N MET A 93 4.65 0.36 -4.14
CA MET A 93 4.51 1.74 -3.66
C MET A 93 4.99 2.77 -4.68
N VAL A 94 5.98 2.46 -5.52
CA VAL A 94 6.39 3.34 -6.63
C VAL A 94 5.28 3.43 -7.68
N LYS A 95 4.66 2.29 -8.04
CA LYS A 95 3.55 2.26 -9.01
C LYS A 95 2.32 2.99 -8.47
N LEU A 96 1.96 2.77 -7.21
CA LEU A 96 0.86 3.48 -6.53
C LEU A 96 1.06 4.99 -6.57
N ARG A 97 2.26 5.49 -6.21
CA ARG A 97 2.59 6.92 -6.27
C ARG A 97 2.44 7.51 -7.66
N ARG A 98 2.87 6.78 -8.70
CA ARG A 98 2.69 7.21 -10.09
C ARG A 98 1.23 7.23 -10.50
N ALA A 99 0.45 6.22 -10.13
CA ALA A 99 -0.98 6.17 -10.43
C ALA A 99 -1.71 7.34 -9.76
N PHE A 100 -1.43 7.60 -8.48
CA PHE A 100 -1.96 8.74 -7.75
C PHE A 100 -1.63 10.07 -8.44
N GLY A 101 -0.37 10.30 -8.80
CA GLY A 101 0.03 11.52 -9.50
C GLY A 101 -0.69 11.71 -10.84
N LYS A 102 -0.93 10.63 -11.60
CA LYS A 102 -1.73 10.70 -12.83
C LYS A 102 -3.18 11.10 -12.55
N THR A 103 -3.79 10.56 -11.49
CA THR A 103 -5.16 10.90 -11.08
C THR A 103 -5.25 12.37 -10.70
N THR A 104 -4.32 12.89 -9.90
CA THR A 104 -4.27 14.31 -9.52
C THR A 104 -4.17 15.21 -10.76
N VAL A 105 -3.24 14.93 -11.68
CA VAL A 105 -3.09 15.73 -12.90
C VAL A 105 -4.34 15.65 -13.78
N ALA A 106 -4.97 14.48 -13.90
CA ALA A 106 -6.21 14.34 -14.67
C ALA A 106 -7.36 15.18 -14.08
N GLN A 107 -7.46 15.22 -12.74
CA GLN A 107 -8.45 16.03 -12.03
C GLN A 107 -8.20 17.53 -12.26
N ASP A 108 -6.95 17.98 -12.14
CA ASP A 108 -6.57 19.37 -12.38
C ASP A 108 -6.90 19.80 -13.82
N LEU A 109 -6.61 18.96 -14.81
CA LEU A 109 -6.93 19.22 -16.21
C LEU A 109 -8.44 19.32 -16.46
N LEU A 110 -9.23 18.46 -15.82
CA LEU A 110 -10.69 18.52 -15.90
C LEU A 110 -11.22 19.83 -15.29
N GLU A 111 -10.73 20.22 -14.12
CA GLU A 111 -11.14 21.47 -13.46
C GLU A 111 -10.81 22.69 -14.32
N GLN A 112 -9.60 22.75 -14.89
CA GLN A 112 -9.20 23.82 -15.81
C GLN A 112 -10.11 23.90 -17.04
N GLU A 113 -10.46 22.75 -17.64
CA GLU A 113 -11.35 22.71 -18.80
C GLU A 113 -12.76 23.19 -18.45
N LEU A 114 -13.30 22.76 -17.29
CA LEU A 114 -14.61 23.19 -16.83
C LEU A 114 -14.65 24.70 -16.59
N HIS A 115 -13.60 25.28 -15.99
CA HIS A 115 -13.49 26.72 -15.82
C HIS A 115 -13.42 27.48 -17.15
N LYS A 116 -12.67 26.97 -18.14
CA LYS A 116 -12.61 27.57 -19.48
C LYS A 116 -13.99 27.58 -20.13
N VAL A 117 -14.66 26.43 -20.16
CA VAL A 117 -16.01 26.29 -20.74
C VAL A 117 -17.01 27.19 -20.02
N ALA A 118 -16.94 27.32 -18.69
CA ALA A 118 -17.82 28.21 -17.94
C ALA A 118 -17.60 29.69 -18.32
N LYS A 119 -16.34 30.14 -18.41
CA LYS A 119 -16.00 31.51 -18.83
C LYS A 119 -16.47 31.80 -20.25
N GLU A 120 -16.29 30.87 -21.19
CA GLU A 120 -16.77 31.03 -22.57
C GLU A 120 -18.29 31.13 -22.66
N ARG A 121 -19.01 30.34 -21.86
CA ARG A 121 -20.48 30.39 -21.79
C ARG A 121 -20.97 31.73 -21.24
N GLU A 122 -20.32 32.22 -20.19
CA GLU A 122 -20.64 33.51 -19.59
C GLU A 122 -20.41 34.67 -20.56
N ALA A 123 -19.24 34.69 -21.23
CA ALA A 123 -18.94 35.69 -22.24
C ALA A 123 -19.96 35.68 -23.40
N LYS A 124 -20.37 34.50 -23.87
CA LYS A 124 -21.41 34.36 -24.91
C LYS A 124 -22.77 34.88 -24.45
N ARG A 125 -23.18 34.58 -23.21
CA ARG A 125 -24.43 35.10 -22.63
C ARG A 125 -24.45 36.61 -22.59
N ILE A 126 -23.39 37.23 -22.06
CA ILE A 126 -23.27 38.69 -21.97
C ILE A 126 -23.40 39.32 -23.36
N VAL A 127 -22.74 38.75 -24.38
CA VAL A 127 -22.84 39.26 -25.76
C VAL A 127 -24.28 39.15 -26.29
N THR A 128 -24.92 37.99 -26.13
CA THR A 128 -26.31 37.79 -26.58
C THR A 128 -27.29 38.73 -25.86
N ASP A 129 -27.12 38.94 -24.56
CA ASP A 129 -27.97 39.84 -23.77
C ASP A 129 -27.81 41.31 -24.23
N LEU A 130 -26.59 41.73 -24.57
CA LEU A 130 -26.33 43.06 -25.13
C LEU A 130 -26.94 43.23 -26.53
N GLU A 131 -26.87 42.21 -27.38
CA GLU A 131 -27.51 42.22 -28.70
C GLU A 131 -29.04 42.34 -28.60
N GLN A 132 -29.65 41.69 -27.60
CA GLN A 132 -31.09 41.78 -27.36
C GLN A 132 -31.53 43.14 -26.80
N LEU A 133 -30.70 43.82 -26.01
CA LEU A 133 -30.99 45.16 -25.49
C LEU A 133 -30.84 46.28 -26.54
N ALA A 134 -30.15 46.00 -27.64
CA ALA A 134 -29.91 46.94 -28.73
C ALA A 134 -30.98 46.90 -29.84
N GLN A 135 -31.92 45.95 -29.78
CA GLN A 135 -33.08 45.82 -30.69
C GLN A 135 -34.35 46.42 -30.07
#